data_AF-A0A831JEN1-F1
#
_entry.id   AF-A0A831JEN1-F1
#
_cell.length_a   1.000
_cell.length_b   1.000
_cell.length_c   1.000
_cell.angle_alpha   90.00
_cell.angle_beta   90.00
_cell.angle_gamma   90.00
#
_symmetry.space_group_name_H-M   'P 1'
#
loop_
_entity.id
_entity.type
_entity.pdbx_description
1 polymer ?
#
loop_
_entity_poly.entity_id
_entity_poly.type
_entity_poly.pdbx_seq_one_letter_code
_entity_poly.pdbx_strand_id
1 'polypeptide(L)'
;MKKLLLVAIVVAVIVGGGAFYGGMKYAQAGKGNFANLTSEQRQQFADNAGAGLRNGPSRGSMGAGVISGEIISKDDKSVTVKMRDGGSKIVFYSGSTEIGKFTKGVVSDLSIGETVTTNGTANSDGSLTAQSIQIRPLLPSPTPSN
;
A
#
# COMPACT_ATOMS: atom_id res chain seq x y z
N MET A 1 -52.22 -15.05 8.65
CA MET A 1 -50.88 -14.92 8.01
C MET A 1 -50.73 -13.62 7.23
N LYS A 2 -51.60 -13.30 6.25
CA LYS A 2 -51.51 -12.03 5.49
C LYS A 2 -51.44 -10.81 6.42
N LYS A 3 -52.40 -10.62 7.34
CA LYS A 3 -52.44 -9.54 8.36
C LYS A 3 -51.17 -9.34 9.21
N LEU A 4 -50.40 -10.39 9.47
CA LEU A 4 -49.13 -10.26 10.20
C LEU A 4 -48.00 -9.76 9.29
N LEU A 5 -48.04 -10.10 8.01
CA LEU A 5 -47.09 -9.63 7.01
C LEU A 5 -47.18 -8.12 6.80
N LEU A 6 -48.39 -7.55 6.69
CA LEU A 6 -48.56 -6.09 6.56
C LEU A 6 -48.23 -5.32 7.85
N VAL A 7 -48.43 -5.92 9.03
CA VAL A 7 -47.92 -5.30 10.28
C VAL A 7 -46.39 -5.31 10.30
N ALA A 8 -45.75 -6.41 9.90
CA ALA A 8 -44.29 -6.50 9.82
C ALA A 8 -43.69 -5.50 8.81
N ILE A 9 -44.32 -5.32 7.64
CA ILE A 9 -43.89 -4.35 6.63
C ILE A 9 -44.02 -2.92 7.16
N VAL A 10 -45.14 -2.57 7.80
CA VAL A 10 -45.34 -1.23 8.38
C VAL A 10 -44.31 -0.94 9.47
N VAL A 11 -44.04 -1.91 10.36
CA VAL A 11 -43.01 -1.77 11.40
C VAL A 11 -41.63 -1.61 10.77
N ALA A 12 -41.28 -2.41 9.74
CA ALA A 12 -40.00 -2.31 9.05
C ALA A 12 -39.80 -0.93 8.38
N VAL A 13 -40.85 -0.36 7.80
CA VAL A 13 -40.80 0.98 7.18
C VAL A 13 -40.64 2.08 8.24
N ILE A 14 -41.35 1.98 9.37
CA ILE A 14 -41.24 2.96 10.46
C ILE A 14 -39.84 2.89 11.11
N VAL A 15 -39.34 1.70 11.40
CA VAL A 15 -38.02 1.51 12.00
C VAL A 15 -36.91 1.88 11.01
N GLY A 16 -37.01 1.45 9.76
CA GLY A 16 -36.05 1.78 8.70
C GLY A 16 -36.02 3.28 8.40
N GLY A 17 -37.19 3.92 8.28
CA GLY A 17 -37.30 5.37 8.08
C GLY A 17 -36.79 6.18 9.27
N GLY A 18 -37.12 5.77 10.49
CA GLY A 18 -36.65 6.42 11.72
C GLY A 18 -35.14 6.31 11.92
N ALA A 19 -34.57 5.12 11.68
CA ALA A 19 -33.12 4.89 11.78
C ALA A 19 -32.34 5.65 10.69
N PHE A 20 -32.85 5.67 9.45
CA PHE A 20 -32.23 6.40 8.35
C PHE A 20 -32.29 7.93 8.57
N TYR A 21 -33.45 8.47 8.98
CA TYR A 21 -33.60 9.89 9.27
C TYR A 21 -32.78 10.33 10.50
N GLY A 22 -32.80 9.54 11.57
CA GLY A 22 -31.98 9.77 12.76
C GLY A 22 -30.49 9.73 12.46
N GLY A 23 -30.04 8.74 11.68
CA GLY A 23 -28.66 8.62 11.22
C GLY A 23 -28.21 9.79 10.35
N MET A 24 -29.05 10.25 9.40
CA MET A 24 -28.76 11.42 8.57
C MET A 24 -28.69 12.72 9.37
N LYS A 25 -29.57 12.91 10.36
CA LYS A 25 -29.54 14.08 11.27
C LYS A 25 -28.32 14.07 12.18
N TYR A 26 -27.93 12.91 12.69
CA TYR A 26 -26.72 12.75 13.49
C TYR A 26 -25.45 12.99 12.66
N ALA A 27 -25.43 12.54 11.40
CA ALA A 27 -24.35 12.85 10.45
C ALA A 27 -24.30 14.34 10.07
N GLN A 28 -25.44 15.03 10.00
CA GLN A 28 -25.49 16.50 9.85
C GLN A 28 -24.94 17.23 11.07
N ALA A 29 -25.21 16.74 12.28
CA ALA A 29 -24.65 17.29 13.53
C ALA A 29 -23.12 17.10 13.65
N GLY A 30 -22.54 16.14 12.91
CA GLY A 30 -21.09 15.90 12.82
C GLY A 30 -20.35 16.77 11.79
N LYS A 31 -21.04 17.58 10.98
CA LYS A 31 -20.38 18.58 10.12
C LYS A 31 -20.08 19.82 10.95
N GLY A 32 -18.85 19.92 11.45
CA GLY A 32 -18.32 21.13 12.08
C GLY A 32 -18.65 22.36 11.22
N ASN A 33 -19.15 23.41 11.87
CA ASN A 33 -19.73 24.57 11.22
C ASN A 33 -18.62 25.50 10.68
N PHE A 34 -17.93 25.09 9.60
CA PHE A 34 -16.88 25.89 8.94
C PHE A 34 -17.42 27.10 8.17
N ALA A 35 -18.74 27.30 8.16
CA ALA A 35 -19.40 28.39 7.45
C ALA A 35 -19.23 29.76 8.12
N ASN A 36 -18.87 29.82 9.41
CA ASN A 36 -18.79 31.07 10.18
C ASN A 36 -17.36 31.53 10.53
N LEU A 37 -16.33 30.99 9.89
CA LEU A 37 -14.95 31.43 10.11
C LEU A 37 -14.61 32.64 9.21
N THR A 38 -13.97 33.65 9.80
CA THR A 38 -13.43 34.78 9.02
C THR A 38 -12.32 34.31 8.08
N SER A 39 -12.01 35.12 7.07
CA SER A 39 -10.96 34.84 6.08
C SER A 39 -9.61 34.53 6.73
N GLU A 40 -9.22 35.23 7.81
CA GLU A 40 -7.94 34.97 8.49
C GLU A 40 -7.94 33.64 9.27
N GLN A 41 -9.04 33.29 9.95
CA GLN A 41 -9.11 32.03 10.70
C GLN A 41 -9.17 30.81 9.78
N ARG A 42 -9.73 30.97 8.57
CA ARG A 42 -9.71 29.92 7.54
C ARG A 42 -8.30 29.67 7.01
N GLN A 43 -7.48 30.70 6.91
CA GLN A 43 -6.10 30.60 6.43
C GLN A 43 -5.19 29.94 7.47
N GLN A 44 -5.36 30.27 8.75
CA GLN A 44 -4.66 29.57 9.84
C GLN A 44 -5.08 28.11 10.00
N PHE A 45 -6.35 27.76 9.75
CA PHE A 45 -6.76 26.36 9.68
C PHE A 45 -6.21 25.66 8.45
N ALA A 46 -6.09 26.32 7.29
CA ALA A 46 -5.44 25.71 6.12
C ALA A 46 -3.95 25.44 6.36
N ASP A 47 -3.26 26.33 7.07
CA ASP A 47 -1.83 26.19 7.38
C ASP A 47 -1.57 25.14 8.48
N ASN A 48 -2.40 25.07 9.53
CA ASN A 48 -2.26 24.06 10.60
C ASN A 48 -2.90 22.70 10.26
N ALA A 49 -3.92 22.68 9.40
CA ALA A 49 -4.58 21.46 8.94
C ALA A 49 -3.97 20.92 7.63
N GLY A 50 -3.05 21.66 7.01
CA GLY A 50 -2.14 21.18 5.96
C GLY A 50 -1.17 20.09 6.44
N ALA A 51 -1.01 19.93 7.76
CA ALA A 51 -0.27 18.83 8.38
C ALA A 51 -1.15 17.64 8.84
N GLY A 52 -2.49 17.76 8.77
CA GLY A 52 -3.43 16.77 9.35
C GLY A 52 -4.57 16.30 8.44
N LEU A 53 -4.80 16.93 7.28
CA LEU A 53 -5.87 16.56 6.32
C LEU A 53 -5.37 16.04 4.97
N ARG A 54 -4.17 15.44 4.95
CA ARG A 54 -3.79 14.49 3.88
C ARG A 54 -4.56 13.15 3.95
N ASN A 55 -5.60 13.06 4.77
CA ASN A 55 -6.56 11.96 4.84
C ASN A 55 -7.91 12.33 4.17
N GLY A 56 -7.86 12.87 2.94
CA GLY A 56 -8.87 12.46 1.96
C GLY A 56 -8.70 10.96 1.70
N PRO A 57 -9.73 10.21 1.26
CA PRO A 57 -9.53 8.82 0.83
C PRO A 57 -8.48 8.87 -0.27
N SER A 58 -7.26 8.51 0.11
CA SER A 58 -6.07 8.62 -0.71
C SER A 58 -6.17 7.54 -1.76
N ARG A 59 -6.97 7.82 -2.80
CA ARG A 59 -6.97 7.16 -4.11
C ARG A 59 -5.69 7.55 -4.86
N GLY A 60 -4.56 7.44 -4.18
CA GLY A 60 -3.26 7.99 -4.57
C GLY A 60 -2.08 7.36 -3.84
N SER A 61 -2.30 6.49 -2.84
CA SER A 61 -1.30 5.48 -2.44
C SER A 61 -1.59 4.15 -3.14
N MET A 62 -1.75 4.23 -4.46
CA MET A 62 -1.70 3.07 -5.33
C MET A 62 -0.27 3.02 -5.85
N GLY A 63 0.55 2.10 -5.36
CA GLY A 63 1.76 1.74 -6.12
C GLY A 63 3.10 1.59 -5.42
N ALA A 64 3.16 1.33 -4.11
CA ALA A 64 4.40 0.80 -3.53
C ALA A 64 4.11 -0.24 -2.45
N GLY A 65 3.30 -1.25 -2.81
CA GLY A 65 3.12 -2.43 -1.97
C GLY A 65 4.32 -3.35 -2.15
N VAL A 66 5.37 -3.20 -1.35
CA VAL A 66 6.38 -4.25 -1.20
C VAL A 66 5.70 -5.40 -0.48
N ILE A 67 5.50 -6.52 -1.18
CA ILE A 67 4.99 -7.73 -0.57
C ILE A 67 6.14 -8.73 -0.43
N SER A 68 6.19 -9.42 0.69
CA SER A 68 7.15 -10.50 0.94
C SER A 68 6.39 -11.71 1.47
N GLY A 69 6.75 -12.89 0.98
CA GLY A 69 6.02 -14.11 1.28
C GLY A 69 6.47 -15.29 0.45
N GLU A 70 5.69 -16.35 0.54
CA GLU A 70 5.92 -17.63 -0.15
C GLU A 70 5.01 -17.73 -1.38
N ILE A 71 5.54 -18.10 -2.53
CA ILE A 71 4.73 -18.38 -3.72
C ILE A 71 4.03 -19.72 -3.52
N ILE A 72 2.71 -19.73 -3.43
CA ILE A 72 1.88 -20.93 -3.22
C ILE A 72 1.17 -21.42 -4.48
N SER A 73 1.10 -20.58 -5.53
CA SER A 73 0.65 -20.98 -6.85
C SER A 73 1.20 -20.05 -7.93
N LYS A 74 1.21 -20.52 -9.18
CA LYS A 74 1.74 -19.80 -10.34
C LYS A 74 0.94 -20.14 -11.59
N ASP A 75 0.76 -19.15 -12.45
CA ASP A 75 0.33 -19.29 -13.84
C ASP A 75 1.33 -18.59 -14.79
N ASP A 76 0.96 -18.38 -16.06
CA ASP A 76 1.85 -17.78 -17.06
C ASP A 76 2.22 -16.33 -16.77
N LYS A 77 1.33 -15.56 -16.13
CA LYS A 77 1.46 -14.11 -15.93
C LYS A 77 1.28 -13.68 -14.48
N SER A 78 1.15 -14.62 -13.54
CA SER A 78 0.91 -14.33 -12.15
C SER A 78 1.47 -15.37 -11.18
N VAL A 79 1.75 -14.92 -9.95
CA VAL A 79 2.03 -15.77 -8.79
C VAL A 79 1.11 -15.40 -7.63
N THR A 80 0.61 -16.37 -6.89
CA THR A 80 -0.06 -16.12 -5.61
C THR A 80 0.95 -16.23 -4.48
N VAL A 81 1.12 -15.14 -3.74
CA VAL A 81 2.05 -15.03 -2.61
C VAL A 81 1.27 -15.08 -1.30
N LYS A 82 1.54 -16.10 -0.49
CA LYS A 82 1.12 -16.18 0.90
C LYS A 82 1.99 -15.24 1.74
N MET A 83 1.33 -14.29 2.39
CA MET A 83 1.97 -13.29 3.24
C MET A 83 2.13 -13.80 4.68
N ARG A 84 3.03 -13.18 5.44
CA ARG A 84 3.29 -13.55 6.85
C ARG A 84 2.09 -13.36 7.78
N ASP A 85 1.16 -12.48 7.42
CA ASP A 85 -0.09 -12.22 8.15
C ASP A 85 -1.17 -13.30 7.94
N GLY A 86 -0.88 -14.33 7.16
CA GLY A 86 -1.81 -15.41 6.82
C GLY A 86 -2.70 -15.12 5.61
N GLY A 87 -2.67 -13.90 5.08
CA GLY A 87 -3.34 -13.53 3.84
C GLY A 87 -2.61 -14.02 2.59
N SER A 88 -3.21 -13.84 1.42
CA SER A 88 -2.55 -14.07 0.12
C SER A 88 -2.86 -12.95 -0.86
N LYS A 89 -1.92 -12.69 -1.77
CA LYS A 89 -2.09 -11.71 -2.87
C LYS A 89 -1.64 -12.32 -4.19
N ILE A 90 -2.33 -12.00 -5.26
CA ILE A 90 -1.93 -12.35 -6.63
C ILE A 90 -1.04 -11.21 -7.16
N VAL A 91 0.14 -11.56 -7.65
CA VAL A 91 1.11 -10.65 -8.28
C VAL A 91 1.14 -10.95 -9.75
N PHE A 92 0.78 -9.96 -10.57
CA PHE A 92 0.91 -10.05 -12.02
C PHE A 92 2.30 -9.57 -12.46
N TYR A 93 2.87 -10.23 -13.46
CA TYR A 93 4.14 -9.86 -14.07
C TYR A 93 4.05 -9.96 -15.60
N SER A 94 5.01 -9.34 -16.27
CA SER A 94 5.13 -9.28 -17.74
C SER A 94 6.57 -9.59 -18.17
N GLY A 95 6.81 -9.65 -19.48
CA GLY A 95 8.16 -9.81 -20.03
C GLY A 95 9.13 -8.66 -19.68
N SER A 96 8.62 -7.51 -19.24
CA SER A 96 9.44 -6.39 -18.75
C SER A 96 9.69 -6.44 -17.25
N THR A 97 9.16 -7.44 -16.53
CA THR A 97 9.39 -7.59 -15.08
C THR A 97 10.76 -8.20 -14.85
N GLU A 98 11.63 -7.47 -14.16
CA GLU A 98 12.94 -7.98 -13.75
C GLU A 98 12.80 -8.99 -12.61
N ILE A 99 13.32 -10.20 -12.83
CA ILE A 99 13.28 -11.28 -11.84
C ILE A 99 14.71 -11.59 -11.39
N GLY A 100 15.06 -11.11 -10.19
CA GLY A 100 16.32 -11.44 -9.55
C GLY A 100 16.22 -12.71 -8.72
N LYS A 101 17.18 -13.61 -8.86
CA LYS A 101 17.35 -14.78 -7.98
C LYS A 101 18.64 -14.66 -7.20
N PHE A 102 18.55 -14.84 -5.89
CA PHE A 102 19.75 -14.98 -5.06
C PHE A 102 20.28 -16.41 -5.15
N THR A 103 21.58 -16.55 -5.38
CA THR A 103 22.29 -17.83 -5.33
C THR A 103 23.46 -17.71 -4.37
N LYS A 104 23.88 -18.83 -3.77
CA LYS A 104 25.10 -18.87 -2.96
C LYS A 104 26.30 -18.63 -3.87
N GLY A 105 27.05 -17.56 -3.60
CA GLY A 105 28.31 -17.27 -4.26
C GLY A 105 29.51 -17.89 -3.54
N VAL A 106 30.62 -17.96 -4.25
CA VAL A 106 31.95 -18.30 -3.74
C VAL A 106 32.93 -17.16 -4.04
N VAL A 107 34.08 -17.15 -3.37
CA VAL A 107 35.07 -16.06 -3.54
C VAL A 107 35.57 -15.95 -4.98
N SER A 108 35.67 -17.07 -5.69
CA SER A 108 36.07 -17.10 -7.10
C SER A 108 35.08 -16.44 -8.04
N ASP A 109 33.85 -16.20 -7.61
CA ASP A 109 32.87 -15.48 -8.42
C ASP A 109 33.17 -13.98 -8.45
N LEU A 110 33.89 -13.44 -7.45
CA LEU A 110 34.21 -12.01 -7.36
C LEU A 110 35.27 -11.64 -8.40
N SER A 111 34.82 -11.09 -9.52
CA SER A 111 35.68 -10.71 -10.64
C SER A 111 35.79 -9.20 -10.80
N ILE A 112 36.92 -8.73 -11.34
CA ILE A 112 37.11 -7.31 -11.65
C ILE A 112 36.08 -6.88 -12.70
N GLY A 113 35.39 -5.76 -12.44
CA GLY A 113 34.37 -5.20 -13.32
C GLY A 113 32.94 -5.61 -12.97
N GLU A 114 32.74 -6.51 -11.99
CA GLU A 114 31.41 -6.83 -11.49
C GLU A 114 30.83 -5.70 -10.62
N THR A 115 29.53 -5.50 -10.73
CA THR A 115 28.80 -4.61 -9.83
C THR A 115 28.40 -5.38 -8.58
N VAL A 116 28.77 -4.87 -7.40
CA VAL A 116 28.44 -5.51 -6.13
C VAL A 116 27.69 -4.55 -5.20
N THR A 117 26.90 -5.11 -4.29
CA THR A 117 26.41 -4.41 -3.11
C THR A 117 26.95 -5.08 -1.87
N THR A 118 27.63 -4.31 -1.04
CA THR A 118 28.33 -4.81 0.15
C THR A 118 27.69 -4.23 1.39
N ASN A 119 27.31 -5.09 2.33
CA ASN A 119 26.91 -4.67 3.67
C ASN A 119 28.00 -5.09 4.66
N GLY A 120 28.36 -4.19 5.57
CA GLY A 120 29.43 -4.44 6.52
C GLY A 120 29.63 -3.28 7.48
N THR A 121 30.74 -3.32 8.21
CA THR A 121 31.13 -2.30 9.17
C THR A 121 32.18 -1.38 8.55
N ALA A 122 31.91 -0.07 8.56
CA ALA A 122 32.91 0.92 8.16
C ALA A 122 34.01 1.03 9.23
N ASN A 123 35.27 1.08 8.79
CA ASN A 123 36.45 1.17 9.63
C ASN A 123 36.93 2.63 9.73
N SER A 124 37.74 2.95 10.75
CA SER A 124 38.25 4.31 10.99
C SER A 124 39.24 4.81 9.93
N ASP A 125 39.82 3.91 9.15
CA ASP A 125 40.72 4.20 8.03
C ASP A 125 39.98 4.47 6.71
N GLY A 126 38.64 4.46 6.73
CA GLY A 126 37.80 4.66 5.55
C GLY A 126 37.53 3.38 4.74
N SER A 127 38.09 2.24 5.14
CA SER A 127 37.78 0.93 4.54
C SER A 127 36.48 0.35 5.09
N LEU A 128 35.99 -0.74 4.50
CA LEU A 128 34.79 -1.44 4.95
C LEU A 128 35.04 -2.94 5.10
N THR A 129 34.74 -3.47 6.29
CA THR A 129 34.78 -4.91 6.56
C THR A 129 33.44 -5.52 6.20
N ALA A 130 33.39 -6.27 5.09
CA ALA A 130 32.16 -6.86 4.57
C ALA A 130 31.64 -8.01 5.45
N GLN A 131 30.33 -7.99 5.75
CA GLN A 131 29.58 -9.11 6.34
C GLN A 131 28.82 -9.88 5.27
N SER A 132 28.41 -9.22 4.19
CA SER A 132 27.82 -9.83 3.01
C SER A 132 28.19 -9.06 1.75
N ILE A 133 28.43 -9.79 0.66
CA ILE A 133 28.63 -9.23 -0.68
C ILE A 133 27.59 -9.88 -1.58
N GLN A 134 26.80 -9.06 -2.25
CA GLN A 134 25.85 -9.48 -3.27
C GLN A 134 26.34 -9.01 -4.63
N ILE A 135 26.66 -9.95 -5.51
CA ILE A 135 26.93 -9.65 -6.92
C ILE A 135 25.61 -9.27 -7.58
N ARG A 136 25.57 -8.11 -8.24
CA ARG A 136 24.42 -7.64 -9.00
C ARG A 136 24.63 -7.97 -10.48
N PRO A 137 23.73 -8.77 -11.08
CA PRO A 137 23.72 -8.93 -12.52
C PRO A 137 23.56 -7.57 -13.20
N LEU A 138 24.26 -7.37 -14.31
CA LEU A 138 24.01 -6.24 -15.19
C LEU A 138 22.69 -6.50 -15.92
N LEU A 139 21.59 -5.97 -15.39
CA LEU A 139 20.29 -6.09 -16.05
C LEU A 139 20.24 -5.11 -17.23
N PRO A 140 19.81 -5.55 -18.43
CA PRO A 140 19.62 -4.65 -19.55
C PRO A 140 18.54 -3.63 -19.19
N SER A 141 18.86 -2.35 -19.32
CA SER A 141 17.88 -1.27 -19.12
C SER A 141 16.66 -1.52 -20.01
N PRO A 142 15.43 -1.40 -19.49
CA PRO A 142 14.24 -1.58 -20.31
C PRO A 142 14.29 -0.58 -21.47
N THR A 143 14.38 -1.10 -22.70
CA THR A 143 14.29 -0.26 -23.90
C THR A 143 12.93 0.43 -23.87
N PRO A 144 12.85 1.77 -23.93
CA PRO A 144 11.57 2.45 -24.01
C PRO A 144 10.86 1.97 -25.27
N SER A 145 9.63 1.46 -25.12
CA SER A 145 8.76 1.15 -26.25
C SER A 145 8.35 2.46 -26.91
N ASN A 146 8.87 2.73 -28.11
CA ASN A 146 8.34 3.75 -29.02
C ASN A 146 7.04 3.27 -29.66
#